data_AF-A0A8E0IFC7-F1
#
_entry.id   AF-A0A8E0IFC7-F1
#
_cell.length_a   1.000
_cell.length_b   1.000
_cell.length_c   1.000
_cell.angle_alpha   90.00
_cell.angle_beta   90.00
_cell.angle_gamma   90.00
#
_symmetry.space_group_name_H-M   'P 1'
#
loop_
_entity.id
_entity.type
_entity.pdbx_description
1 polymer ?
#
loop_
_entity_poly.entity_id
_entity_poly.type
_entity_poly.pdbx_seq_one_letter_code
_entity_poly.pdbx_strand_id
1 'polypeptide(L)'
;MAKKVMGADGKQYKVKKPFYKRVWFWVLVIIVVAAIGGGLNNKGKSSSESTEKTAVSKTDKSSSSTSKKDSGKITRADFDSITLGDLMQNGNGGAKLDDLKAKFGNPSSTSSSTTNGVKTDLVTWTNVEGGWGANVIVSFTDGNAFSKNLTGFKLSRKQKITLADFNAFQDGTKYTDFTSKWGQPDYYNESLIGGQKNVVSGYTSGVKGDLGSNFNVTFTNDALSGKTQSNMK
;
A
#
# COMPACT_ATOMS: atom_id res chain seq x y z
N MET A 1 18.89 -8.05 25.36
CA MET A 1 18.05 -8.06 26.58
C MET A 1 16.91 -7.07 26.43
N ALA A 2 15.68 -7.42 26.78
CA ALA A 2 14.55 -6.47 26.73
C ALA A 2 14.74 -5.41 27.83
N LYS A 3 14.62 -4.12 27.49
CA LYS A 3 14.63 -3.05 28.48
C LYS A 3 13.42 -3.26 29.41
N LYS A 4 13.69 -3.39 30.71
CA LYS A 4 12.66 -3.38 31.75
C LYS A 4 12.52 -1.94 32.24
N VAL A 5 11.30 -1.48 32.41
CA VAL A 5 11.00 -0.17 33.03
C VAL A 5 10.18 -0.41 34.29
N MET A 6 10.40 0.41 35.32
CA MET A 6 9.65 0.35 36.56
C MET A 6 8.46 1.30 36.43
N GLY A 7 7.24 0.79 36.59
CA GLY A 7 6.04 1.63 36.62
C GLY A 7 5.91 2.39 37.94
N ALA A 8 5.02 3.38 37.97
CA ALA A 8 4.72 4.17 39.17
C ALA A 8 4.18 3.31 40.34
N ASP A 9 3.76 2.07 40.06
CA ASP A 9 3.29 1.07 41.01
C ASP A 9 4.40 0.11 41.51
N GLY A 10 5.66 0.36 41.15
CA GLY A 10 6.81 -0.45 41.53
C GLY A 10 6.96 -1.76 40.76
N LYS A 11 6.10 -2.05 39.77
CA LYS A 11 6.17 -3.29 38.98
C LYS A 11 7.12 -3.14 37.79
N GLN A 12 7.86 -4.21 37.49
CA GLN A 12 8.72 -4.25 36.31
C GLN A 12 7.93 -4.65 35.06
N TYR A 13 7.88 -3.77 34.07
CA TYR A 13 7.25 -4.03 32.79
C TYR A 13 8.32 -4.38 31.74
N LYS A 14 8.11 -5.49 31.03
CA LYS A 14 8.90 -5.80 29.84
C LYS A 14 8.43 -4.90 28.71
N VAL A 15 9.28 -3.96 28.28
CA VAL A 15 9.00 -3.17 27.07
C VAL A 15 9.13 -4.11 25.87
N LYS A 16 7.99 -4.44 25.23
CA LYS A 16 7.99 -5.18 23.96
C LYS A 16 8.76 -4.33 22.95
N LYS A 17 9.82 -4.90 22.36
CA LYS A 17 10.58 -4.22 21.31
C LYS A 17 9.62 -3.88 20.16
N PRO A 18 9.52 -2.60 19.76
CA PRO A 18 8.57 -2.20 18.71
C PRO A 18 8.82 -3.01 17.45
N PHE A 19 7.73 -3.45 16.82
CA PHE A 19 7.78 -4.37 15.67
C PHE A 19 8.55 -3.77 14.48
N TYR A 20 8.43 -2.46 14.27
CA TYR A 20 9.13 -1.71 13.21
C TYR A 20 10.66 -1.66 13.35
N LYS A 21 11.22 -2.04 14.50
CA LYS A 21 12.69 -2.16 14.69
C LYS A 21 13.25 -3.52 14.24
N ARG A 22 12.42 -4.41 13.72
CA ARG A 22 12.85 -5.73 13.26
C ARG A 22 13.00 -5.70 11.74
N VAL A 23 14.10 -6.20 11.19
CA VAL A 23 14.41 -6.14 9.74
C VAL A 23 13.31 -6.74 8.87
N TRP A 24 12.72 -7.86 9.31
CA TRP A 24 11.63 -8.53 8.58
C TRP A 24 10.40 -7.63 8.33
N PHE A 25 10.14 -6.64 9.19
CA PHE A 25 9.07 -5.68 9.00
C PHE A 25 9.31 -4.81 7.76
N TRP A 26 10.54 -4.34 7.55
CA TRP A 26 10.91 -3.54 6.38
C TRP A 26 10.84 -4.33 5.08
N VAL A 27 11.19 -5.62 5.12
CA VAL A 27 11.00 -6.53 3.97
C VAL A 27 9.52 -6.65 3.60
N LEU A 28 8.64 -6.79 4.59
CA LEU A 28 7.19 -6.87 4.37
C LEU A 28 6.63 -5.56 3.80
N VAL A 29 7.05 -4.40 4.34
CA VAL A 29 6.69 -3.09 3.79
C VAL A 29 7.10 -2.98 2.32
N ILE A 30 8.31 -3.41 1.96
CA ILE A 30 8.77 -3.41 0.57
C ILE A 30 7.91 -4.31 -0.30
N ILE A 31 7.45 -5.49 0.15
CA ILE A 31 6.59 -6.36 -0.67
C ILE A 31 5.23 -5.70 -0.96
N VAL A 32 4.63 -5.08 0.06
CA VAL A 32 3.37 -4.35 -0.07
C VAL A 32 3.50 -3.13 -1.01
N VAL A 33 4.66 -2.46 -0.97
CA VAL A 33 4.99 -1.29 -1.80
C VAL A 33 5.57 -1.68 -3.17
N ALA A 34 6.17 -2.85 -3.37
CA ALA A 34 6.74 -3.27 -4.65
C ALA A 34 5.66 -3.75 -5.63
N ALA A 35 4.49 -4.15 -5.13
CA ALA A 35 3.31 -4.41 -5.95
C ALA A 35 2.81 -3.17 -6.75
N ILE A 36 3.39 -1.99 -6.50
CA ILE A 36 3.05 -0.69 -7.11
C ILE A 36 3.51 -0.56 -8.58
N GLY A 37 4.51 -1.32 -9.02
CA GLY A 37 4.97 -1.29 -10.41
C GLY A 37 6.49 -1.22 -10.55
N GLY A 38 7.02 -2.00 -11.48
CA GLY A 38 8.44 -2.02 -11.86
C GLY A 38 8.91 -0.77 -12.60
N GLY A 39 8.71 0.41 -12.03
CA GLY A 39 9.10 1.65 -12.69
C GLY A 39 9.12 2.84 -11.76
N LEU A 40 10.10 2.89 -10.84
CA LEU A 40 10.62 4.16 -10.30
C LEU A 40 12.00 3.94 -9.65
N ASN A 41 13.02 4.26 -10.44
CA ASN A 41 14.33 4.81 -10.06
C ASN A 41 15.39 3.89 -9.41
N ASN A 42 16.12 3.15 -10.26
CA ASN A 42 17.47 2.70 -9.93
C ASN A 42 18.48 3.55 -10.73
N LYS A 43 19.01 4.61 -10.12
CA LYS A 43 20.13 5.39 -10.66
C LYS A 43 21.38 5.15 -9.79
N GLY A 44 22.17 4.18 -10.24
CA GLY A 44 23.64 4.21 -10.19
C GLY A 44 24.33 3.75 -8.91
N LYS A 45 24.86 2.53 -8.94
CA LYS A 45 26.32 2.32 -8.81
C LYS A 45 26.72 0.98 -9.43
N SER A 46 27.48 1.04 -10.50
CA SER A 46 28.29 -0.09 -10.98
C SER A 46 29.47 -0.26 -10.01
N SER A 47 29.56 -1.43 -9.40
CA SER A 47 30.82 -2.04 -8.99
C SER A 47 30.57 -3.53 -8.78
N SER A 48 31.10 -4.31 -9.72
CA SER A 48 31.23 -5.76 -9.62
C SER A 48 32.21 -6.10 -8.50
N GLU A 49 31.77 -6.84 -7.47
CA GLU A 49 32.57 -7.92 -6.89
C GLU A 49 31.72 -8.95 -6.12
N SER A 50 31.91 -10.20 -6.54
CA SER A 50 31.73 -11.54 -5.98
C SER A 50 30.96 -11.82 -4.67
N THR A 51 29.98 -12.73 -4.83
CA THR A 51 29.73 -13.94 -4.02
C THR A 51 29.38 -13.80 -2.53
N GLU A 52 28.11 -14.05 -2.18
CA GLU A 52 27.75 -15.20 -1.33
C GLU A 52 26.25 -15.56 -1.41
N LYS A 53 26.00 -16.87 -1.43
CA LYS A 53 24.70 -17.49 -1.69
C LYS A 53 23.78 -17.34 -0.48
N THR A 54 22.60 -16.74 -0.66
CA THR A 54 21.44 -17.03 0.19
C THR A 54 20.31 -17.51 -0.71
N ALA A 55 19.93 -18.77 -0.53
CA ALA A 55 18.91 -19.45 -1.32
C ALA A 55 17.57 -18.72 -1.21
N VAL A 56 17.14 -18.12 -2.32
CA VAL A 56 15.78 -17.62 -2.51
C VAL A 56 14.94 -18.82 -2.93
N SER A 57 14.10 -19.30 -2.02
CA SER A 57 13.10 -20.33 -2.31
C SER A 57 12.16 -19.85 -3.40
N LYS A 58 11.93 -20.74 -4.36
CA LYS A 58 11.23 -20.52 -5.63
C LYS A 58 9.84 -19.89 -5.45
N THR A 59 9.59 -18.84 -6.22
CA THR A 59 8.29 -18.20 -6.40
C THR A 59 7.42 -19.06 -7.31
N ASP A 60 6.43 -19.75 -6.76
CA ASP A 60 5.39 -20.41 -7.55
C ASP A 60 4.39 -19.38 -8.05
N LYS A 61 4.63 -18.86 -9.26
CA LYS A 61 3.68 -18.03 -10.01
C LYS A 61 2.59 -18.93 -10.59
N SER A 62 1.59 -19.28 -9.78
CA SER A 62 0.41 -20.00 -10.27
C SER A 62 -0.52 -19.02 -10.99
N SER A 63 -0.42 -18.96 -12.32
CA SER A 63 -1.41 -18.33 -13.18
C SER A 63 -2.62 -19.24 -13.30
N SER A 64 -3.54 -19.17 -12.33
CA SER A 64 -4.83 -19.85 -12.45
C SER A 64 -5.78 -19.00 -13.29
N SER A 65 -5.94 -19.38 -14.56
CA SER A 65 -6.98 -18.87 -15.45
C SER A 65 -8.24 -19.72 -15.28
N THR A 66 -9.18 -19.28 -14.43
CA THR A 66 -10.51 -19.89 -14.32
C THR A 66 -11.59 -18.88 -14.72
N SER A 67 -12.48 -19.35 -15.57
CA SER A 67 -13.59 -18.68 -16.28
C SER A 67 -14.32 -17.58 -15.51
N LYS A 68 -14.61 -16.49 -16.24
CA LYS A 68 -15.27 -15.27 -15.77
C LYS A 68 -16.74 -15.54 -15.43
N LYS A 69 -17.10 -15.36 -14.16
CA LYS A 69 -18.44 -14.88 -13.79
C LYS A 69 -18.39 -13.36 -13.98
N ASP A 70 -19.24 -12.82 -14.85
CA ASP A 70 -19.29 -11.39 -15.14
C ASP A 70 -19.97 -10.65 -13.98
N SER A 71 -19.24 -10.50 -12.87
CA SER A 71 -19.51 -9.41 -11.94
C SER A 71 -19.10 -8.11 -12.64
N GLY A 72 -19.93 -7.07 -12.56
CA GLY A 72 -19.62 -5.75 -13.12
C GLY A 72 -18.23 -5.24 -12.72
N LYS A 73 -17.73 -4.22 -13.43
CA LYS A 73 -16.40 -3.65 -13.14
C LYS A 73 -16.31 -3.20 -11.68
N ILE A 74 -15.17 -3.45 -11.04
CA ILE A 74 -14.88 -2.97 -9.69
C ILE A 74 -14.76 -1.45 -9.74
N THR A 75 -15.62 -0.77 -8.99
CA THR A 75 -15.64 0.70 -8.92
C THR A 75 -14.64 1.23 -7.88
N ARG A 76 -14.38 2.54 -7.87
CA ARG A 76 -13.63 3.18 -6.78
C ARG A 76 -14.32 3.01 -5.43
N ALA A 77 -15.65 3.14 -5.40
CA ALA A 77 -16.43 2.97 -4.17
C ALA A 77 -16.32 1.54 -3.61
N ASP A 78 -16.30 0.54 -4.50
CA ASP A 78 -16.06 -0.85 -4.10
C ASP A 78 -14.69 -1.03 -3.45
N PHE A 79 -13.65 -0.44 -4.04
CA PHE A 79 -12.31 -0.44 -3.48
C PHE A 79 -12.24 0.27 -2.11
N ASP A 80 -12.85 1.45 -2.00
CA ASP A 80 -12.86 2.23 -0.77
C ASP A 80 -13.60 1.48 0.36
N SER A 81 -14.62 0.68 0.03
CA SER A 81 -15.39 -0.15 0.97
C SER A 81 -14.65 -1.35 1.57
N ILE A 82 -13.47 -1.72 1.03
CA ILE A 82 -12.69 -2.84 1.55
C ILE A 82 -12.14 -2.49 2.94
N THR A 83 -12.65 -3.18 3.96
CA THR A 83 -12.15 -3.09 5.34
C THR A 83 -10.81 -3.79 5.49
N LEU A 84 -9.87 -3.15 6.17
CA LEU A 84 -8.57 -3.72 6.50
C LEU A 84 -8.51 -4.05 7.99
N GLY A 85 -7.91 -5.20 8.30
CA GLY A 85 -7.54 -5.58 9.66
C GLY A 85 -6.05 -5.40 9.89
N ASP A 86 -5.64 -5.47 11.17
CA ASP A 86 -4.24 -5.27 11.53
C ASP A 86 -3.40 -6.51 11.23
N LEU A 87 -2.40 -6.37 10.36
CA LEU A 87 -1.43 -7.42 10.05
C LEU A 87 -0.80 -8.06 11.30
N MET A 88 -0.51 -7.27 12.34
CA MET A 88 0.09 -7.76 13.58
C MET A 88 -0.88 -8.61 14.41
N GLN A 89 -2.17 -8.58 14.06
CA GLN A 89 -3.27 -9.35 14.62
C GLN A 89 -3.87 -10.29 13.57
N ASN A 90 -3.06 -10.83 12.65
CA ASN A 90 -3.48 -11.76 11.60
C ASN A 90 -4.55 -11.18 10.65
N GLY A 91 -4.55 -9.87 10.47
CA GLY A 91 -5.54 -9.16 9.66
C GLY A 91 -6.95 -9.21 10.27
N ASN A 92 -7.09 -9.51 11.56
CA ASN A 92 -8.40 -9.60 12.19
C ASN A 92 -9.21 -8.31 12.00
N GLY A 93 -10.49 -8.46 11.66
CA GLY A 93 -11.38 -7.36 11.26
C GLY A 93 -11.32 -6.97 9.78
N GLY A 94 -10.36 -7.49 9.01
CA GLY A 94 -10.25 -7.28 7.58
C GLY A 94 -11.26 -8.09 6.77
N ALA A 95 -11.56 -7.61 5.56
CA ALA A 95 -12.38 -8.33 4.59
C ALA A 95 -11.77 -9.70 4.26
N LYS A 96 -12.61 -10.73 4.13
CA LYS A 96 -12.17 -12.07 3.76
C LYS A 96 -11.91 -12.16 2.26
N LEU A 97 -10.91 -12.95 1.86
CA LEU A 97 -10.63 -13.21 0.45
C LEU A 97 -11.85 -13.77 -0.29
N ASP A 98 -12.60 -14.68 0.33
CA ASP A 98 -13.74 -15.33 -0.31
C ASP A 98 -14.92 -14.36 -0.51
N ASP A 99 -15.15 -13.43 0.43
CA ASP A 99 -16.15 -12.36 0.27
C ASP A 99 -15.79 -11.46 -0.91
N LEU A 100 -14.51 -11.10 -1.04
CA LEU A 100 -14.04 -10.29 -2.16
C LEU A 100 -14.11 -11.04 -3.49
N LYS A 101 -13.85 -12.35 -3.54
CA LYS A 101 -14.08 -13.17 -4.74
C LYS A 101 -15.57 -13.26 -5.10
N ALA A 102 -16.44 -13.37 -4.11
CA ALA A 102 -17.89 -13.37 -4.34
C ALA A 102 -18.37 -12.03 -4.91
N LYS A 103 -17.81 -10.92 -4.44
CA LYS A 103 -18.15 -9.56 -4.88
C LYS A 103 -17.52 -9.17 -6.23
N PHE A 104 -16.24 -9.47 -6.41
CA PHE A 104 -15.41 -8.98 -7.54
C PHE A 104 -15.14 -10.03 -8.62
N GLY A 105 -15.59 -11.27 -8.40
CA GLY A 105 -15.29 -12.40 -9.27
C GLY A 105 -13.88 -12.95 -9.05
N ASN A 106 -13.47 -13.84 -9.95
CA ASN A 106 -12.17 -14.50 -9.88
C ASN A 106 -11.04 -13.48 -10.05
N PRO A 107 -9.98 -13.55 -9.23
CA PRO A 107 -8.83 -12.67 -9.39
C PRO A 107 -8.08 -12.99 -10.67
N SER A 108 -7.48 -11.97 -11.25
CA SER A 108 -6.66 -12.07 -12.46
C SER A 108 -5.30 -12.72 -12.18
N SER A 109 -4.77 -12.56 -10.96
CA SER A 109 -3.58 -13.28 -10.50
C SER A 109 -3.50 -13.34 -8.98
N THR A 110 -2.75 -14.30 -8.47
CA THR A 110 -2.40 -14.43 -7.05
C THR A 110 -0.92 -14.77 -6.92
N SER A 111 -0.27 -14.24 -5.89
CA SER A 111 1.08 -14.63 -5.50
C SER A 111 1.18 -14.67 -3.98
N SER A 112 2.12 -15.45 -3.44
CA SER A 112 2.30 -15.59 -2.00
C SER A 112 3.75 -15.40 -1.62
N SER A 113 3.98 -14.88 -0.42
CA SER A 113 5.30 -14.84 0.20
C SER A 113 5.19 -15.13 1.69
N THR A 114 6.28 -15.60 2.30
CA THR A 114 6.33 -15.82 3.75
C THR A 114 7.59 -15.17 4.29
N THR A 115 7.41 -14.27 5.25
CA THR A 115 8.53 -13.60 5.91
C THR A 115 8.40 -13.79 7.41
N ASN A 116 9.40 -14.43 8.04
CA ASN A 116 9.45 -14.66 9.49
C ASN A 116 8.16 -15.32 10.04
N GLY A 117 7.67 -16.34 9.32
CA GLY A 117 6.47 -17.10 9.69
C GLY A 117 5.13 -16.43 9.32
N VAL A 118 5.15 -15.17 8.86
CA VAL A 118 3.95 -14.49 8.39
C VAL A 118 3.80 -14.73 6.90
N LYS A 119 2.80 -15.53 6.53
CA LYS A 119 2.39 -15.71 5.14
C LYS A 119 1.51 -14.53 4.71
N THR A 120 1.82 -13.98 3.54
CA THR A 120 1.04 -12.93 2.89
C THR A 120 0.70 -13.32 1.46
N ASP A 121 -0.56 -13.19 1.10
CA ASP A 121 -1.07 -13.44 -0.25
C ASP A 121 -1.40 -12.10 -0.92
N LEU A 122 -0.92 -11.88 -2.13
CA LEU A 122 -1.22 -10.71 -2.96
C LEU A 122 -2.16 -11.16 -4.08
N VAL A 123 -3.38 -10.61 -4.08
CA VAL A 123 -4.44 -10.97 -5.02
C VAL A 123 -4.79 -9.75 -5.86
N THR A 124 -4.77 -9.90 -7.18
CA THR A 124 -4.96 -8.80 -8.14
C THR A 124 -6.20 -9.03 -8.98
N TRP A 125 -7.04 -8.00 -9.09
CA TRP A 125 -8.13 -7.91 -10.06
C TRP A 125 -7.85 -6.80 -11.06
N THR A 126 -7.98 -7.09 -12.35
CA THR A 126 -7.84 -6.12 -13.45
C THR A 126 -9.17 -5.70 -14.06
N ASN A 127 -10.29 -6.30 -13.64
CA ASN A 127 -11.64 -5.88 -14.05
C ASN A 127 -12.10 -4.64 -13.27
N VAL A 128 -11.31 -3.58 -13.32
CA VAL A 128 -11.55 -2.33 -12.58
C VAL A 128 -12.02 -1.25 -13.56
N GLU A 129 -12.87 -0.35 -13.10
CA GLU A 129 -13.12 0.91 -13.79
C GLU A 129 -11.84 1.76 -13.86
N GLY A 130 -11.70 2.63 -14.86
CA GLY A 130 -10.55 3.55 -14.96
C GLY A 130 -9.61 3.34 -16.15
N GLY A 131 -9.95 2.43 -17.08
CA GLY A 131 -9.26 2.27 -18.36
C GLY A 131 -8.13 1.23 -18.36
N TRP A 132 -7.31 1.23 -19.41
CA TRP A 132 -6.25 0.24 -19.61
C TRP A 132 -5.16 0.35 -18.53
N GLY A 133 -4.95 -0.74 -17.78
CA GLY A 133 -3.95 -0.83 -16.70
C GLY A 133 -4.49 -0.55 -15.29
N ALA A 134 -5.79 -0.30 -15.12
CA ALA A 134 -6.41 -0.13 -13.81
C ALA A 134 -6.51 -1.46 -13.05
N ASN A 135 -5.98 -1.52 -11.83
CA ASN A 135 -5.94 -2.73 -11.03
C ASN A 135 -6.26 -2.44 -9.56
N VAL A 136 -6.94 -3.40 -8.92
CA VAL A 136 -7.10 -3.48 -7.47
C VAL A 136 -6.25 -4.64 -6.98
N ILE A 137 -5.36 -4.36 -6.03
CA ILE A 137 -4.49 -5.37 -5.42
C ILE A 137 -4.76 -5.37 -3.93
N VAL A 138 -5.13 -6.53 -3.36
CA VAL A 138 -5.37 -6.69 -1.93
C VAL A 138 -4.37 -7.70 -1.38
N SER A 139 -3.72 -7.35 -0.28
CA SER A 139 -2.83 -8.24 0.46
C SER A 139 -3.54 -8.82 1.67
N PHE A 140 -3.43 -10.13 1.82
CA PHE A 140 -4.07 -10.91 2.86
C PHE A 140 -3.04 -11.59 3.74
N THR A 141 -3.39 -11.79 5.01
CA THR A 141 -2.74 -12.75 5.90
C THR A 141 -3.84 -13.56 6.56
N ASP A 142 -3.67 -14.87 6.66
CA ASP A 142 -4.70 -15.77 7.21
C ASP A 142 -6.11 -15.58 6.58
N GLY A 143 -6.14 -15.29 5.27
CA GLY A 143 -7.36 -15.01 4.52
C GLY A 143 -7.99 -13.62 4.77
N ASN A 144 -7.41 -12.77 5.60
CA ASN A 144 -7.93 -11.44 5.95
C ASN A 144 -7.12 -10.32 5.32
N ALA A 145 -7.80 -9.33 4.73
CA ALA A 145 -7.18 -8.18 4.10
C ALA A 145 -6.50 -7.27 5.15
N PHE A 146 -5.24 -6.89 4.91
CA PHE A 146 -4.50 -5.93 5.75
C PHE A 146 -3.90 -4.76 4.96
N SER A 147 -3.87 -4.87 3.63
CA SER A 147 -3.45 -3.79 2.73
C SER A 147 -4.22 -3.84 1.42
N LYS A 148 -4.47 -2.67 0.82
CA LYS A 148 -5.12 -2.52 -0.49
C LYS A 148 -4.42 -1.45 -1.33
N ASN A 149 -4.41 -1.65 -2.64
CA ASN A 149 -3.85 -0.74 -3.62
C ASN A 149 -4.82 -0.56 -4.78
N LEU A 150 -4.95 0.67 -5.25
CA LEU A 150 -5.60 1.02 -6.50
C LEU A 150 -4.58 1.73 -7.40
N THR A 151 -4.33 1.16 -8.58
CA THR A 151 -3.40 1.69 -9.57
C THR A 151 -4.09 1.91 -10.91
N GLY A 152 -3.51 2.74 -11.77
CA GLY A 152 -3.96 2.90 -13.16
C GLY A 152 -5.30 3.64 -13.30
N PHE A 153 -5.82 4.23 -12.23
CA PHE A 153 -7.03 5.04 -12.26
C PHE A 153 -6.68 6.47 -12.71
N LYS A 154 -7.05 6.83 -13.94
CA LYS A 154 -6.78 8.19 -14.46
C LYS A 154 -7.90 9.13 -14.06
N LEU A 155 -7.57 10.12 -13.22
CA LEU A 155 -8.51 11.18 -12.86
C LEU A 155 -8.31 12.39 -13.79
N SER A 156 -9.41 12.91 -14.32
CA SER A 156 -9.40 14.20 -15.03
C SER A 156 -9.58 15.32 -14.02
N ARG A 157 -8.57 16.18 -13.85
CA ARG A 157 -8.60 17.34 -12.94
C ARG A 157 -8.56 18.65 -13.72
N LYS A 158 -9.44 19.59 -13.38
CA LYS A 158 -9.44 20.95 -13.98
C LYS A 158 -8.32 21.83 -13.41
N GLN A 159 -8.07 21.72 -12.11
CA GLN A 159 -7.05 22.52 -11.43
C GLN A 159 -5.69 21.82 -11.43
N LYS A 160 -4.61 22.61 -11.55
CA LYS A 160 -3.24 22.14 -11.41
C LYS A 160 -2.69 22.53 -10.03
N ILE A 161 -2.23 21.54 -9.28
CA ILE A 161 -1.55 21.68 -7.99
C ILE A 161 -0.11 22.11 -8.26
N THR A 162 0.30 23.23 -7.69
CA THR A 162 1.63 23.83 -7.91
C THR A 162 2.64 23.41 -6.85
N LEU A 163 3.92 23.67 -7.08
CA LEU A 163 4.96 23.50 -6.06
C LEU A 163 4.69 24.34 -4.81
N ALA A 164 4.15 25.55 -4.98
CA ALA A 164 3.77 26.41 -3.86
C ALA A 164 2.65 25.77 -3.01
N ASP A 165 1.62 25.22 -3.65
CA ASP A 165 0.54 24.49 -2.95
C ASP A 165 1.10 23.30 -2.18
N PHE A 166 1.94 22.49 -2.83
CA PHE A 166 2.60 21.33 -2.23
C PHE A 166 3.42 21.73 -0.99
N ASN A 167 4.22 22.79 -1.09
CA ASN A 167 5.03 23.29 0.01
C ASN A 167 4.15 23.78 1.17
N ALA A 168 2.97 24.34 0.88
CA ALA A 168 2.01 24.82 1.87
C ALA A 168 1.17 23.73 2.55
N PHE A 169 1.22 22.46 2.11
CA PHE A 169 0.53 21.37 2.80
C PHE A 169 1.06 21.21 4.23
N GLN A 170 0.13 21.15 5.18
CA GLN A 170 0.40 21.12 6.61
C GLN A 170 0.29 19.71 7.17
N ASP A 171 1.24 19.34 8.02
CA ASP A 171 1.15 18.12 8.83
C ASP A 171 -0.13 18.16 9.68
N GLY A 172 -0.73 17.00 9.92
CA GLY A 172 -1.99 16.89 10.65
C GLY A 172 -3.25 17.11 9.81
N THR A 173 -3.14 17.64 8.58
CA THR A 173 -4.30 17.80 7.68
C THR A 173 -4.99 16.46 7.49
N LYS A 174 -6.32 16.40 7.70
CA LYS A 174 -7.08 15.16 7.56
C LYS A 174 -7.14 14.72 6.09
N TYR A 175 -7.11 13.41 5.85
CA TYR A 175 -7.24 12.84 4.52
C TYR A 175 -8.51 13.31 3.78
N THR A 176 -9.64 13.36 4.50
CA THR A 176 -10.91 13.85 3.96
C THR A 176 -10.81 15.30 3.51
N ASP A 177 -10.27 16.17 4.36
CA ASP A 177 -10.17 17.60 4.08
C ASP A 177 -9.21 17.85 2.92
N PHE A 178 -8.10 17.11 2.88
CA PHE A 178 -7.14 17.15 1.80
C PHE A 178 -7.78 16.77 0.46
N THR A 179 -8.48 15.64 0.40
CA THR A 179 -9.07 15.14 -0.85
C THR A 179 -10.33 15.90 -1.26
N SER A 180 -11.07 16.50 -0.33
CA SER A 180 -12.13 17.46 -0.64
C SER A 180 -11.58 18.71 -1.33
N LYS A 181 -10.40 19.19 -0.92
CA LYS A 181 -9.77 20.38 -1.50
C LYS A 181 -9.03 20.09 -2.80
N TRP A 182 -8.25 19.01 -2.85
CA TRP A 182 -7.31 18.72 -3.94
C TRP A 182 -7.76 17.59 -4.88
N GLY A 183 -8.90 16.96 -4.57
CA GLY A 183 -9.42 15.80 -5.28
C GLY A 183 -8.84 14.47 -4.79
N GLN A 184 -9.45 13.38 -5.23
CA GLN A 184 -8.96 12.02 -4.97
C GLN A 184 -7.61 11.78 -5.68
N PRO A 185 -6.73 10.90 -5.17
CA PRO A 185 -5.46 10.58 -5.82
C PRO A 185 -5.62 9.60 -7.00
N ASP A 186 -4.66 9.65 -7.94
CA ASP A 186 -4.57 8.74 -9.11
C ASP A 186 -4.11 7.33 -8.70
N TYR A 187 -3.26 7.28 -7.68
CA TYR A 187 -2.77 6.07 -7.03
C TYR A 187 -3.09 6.12 -5.54
N TYR A 188 -3.61 5.04 -4.98
CA TYR A 188 -3.98 4.96 -3.57
C TYR A 188 -3.51 3.64 -2.98
N ASN A 189 -2.72 3.71 -1.91
CA ASN A 189 -2.39 2.56 -1.07
C ASN A 189 -2.82 2.82 0.36
N GLU A 190 -3.36 1.79 0.99
CA GLU A 190 -3.71 1.81 2.40
C GLU A 190 -3.32 0.49 3.04
N SER A 191 -2.75 0.57 4.25
CA SER A 191 -2.41 -0.59 5.07
C SER A 191 -2.72 -0.32 6.54
N LEU A 192 -3.01 -1.38 7.29
CA LEU A 192 -3.14 -1.33 8.74
C LEU A 192 -2.14 -2.30 9.37
N ILE A 193 -1.10 -1.75 10.01
CA ILE A 193 -0.02 -2.55 10.58
C ILE A 193 0.39 -2.01 11.96
N GLY A 194 0.21 -2.83 12.98
CA GLY A 194 0.54 -2.51 14.37
C GLY A 194 -0.25 -1.32 14.92
N GLY A 195 -1.53 -1.28 14.62
CA GLY A 195 -2.48 -0.22 15.00
C GLY A 195 -2.32 1.08 14.22
N GLN A 196 -1.43 1.14 13.23
CA GLN A 196 -1.22 2.32 12.42
C GLN A 196 -1.84 2.13 11.03
N LYS A 197 -2.82 2.97 10.71
CA LYS A 197 -3.32 3.12 9.35
C LYS A 197 -2.35 3.99 8.59
N ASN A 198 -1.76 3.49 7.51
CA ASN A 198 -0.92 4.27 6.61
C ASN A 198 -1.57 4.32 5.23
N VAL A 199 -1.75 5.54 4.72
CA VAL A 199 -2.24 5.80 3.37
C VAL A 199 -1.15 6.54 2.59
N VAL A 200 -0.82 6.06 1.39
CA VAL A 200 0.01 6.78 0.42
C VAL A 200 -0.88 7.17 -0.75
N SER A 201 -1.04 8.47 -0.95
CA SER A 201 -1.83 9.07 -2.03
C SER A 201 -0.93 9.68 -3.08
N GLY A 202 -0.92 9.11 -4.28
CA GLY A 202 -0.11 9.56 -5.40
C GLY A 202 -0.91 10.38 -6.41
N TYR A 203 -0.35 11.53 -6.80
CA TYR A 203 -0.94 12.47 -7.74
C TYR A 203 -0.02 12.60 -8.95
N THR A 204 -0.48 12.12 -10.10
CA THR A 204 0.26 12.16 -11.38
C THR A 204 -0.49 12.97 -12.45
N SER A 205 -1.79 13.21 -12.25
CA SER A 205 -2.60 14.14 -13.05
C SER A 205 -2.81 15.47 -12.32
N GLY A 206 -3.15 16.54 -13.03
CA GLY A 206 -3.44 17.83 -12.38
C GLY A 206 -2.27 18.36 -11.52
N VAL A 207 -1.03 18.04 -11.87
CA VAL A 207 0.19 18.55 -11.22
C VAL A 207 0.86 19.53 -12.17
N LYS A 208 1.26 20.70 -11.67
CA LYS A 208 2.04 21.68 -12.42
C LYS A 208 3.52 21.32 -12.34
N GLY A 209 4.15 21.19 -13.51
CA GLY A 209 5.56 20.89 -13.65
C GLY A 209 5.87 20.36 -15.05
N ASP A 210 7.04 19.76 -15.21
CA ASP A 210 7.45 19.10 -16.44
C ASP A 210 6.72 17.78 -16.68
N LEU A 211 6.88 17.20 -17.87
CA LEU A 211 6.30 15.89 -18.19
C LEU A 211 6.74 14.84 -17.14
N GLY A 212 5.76 14.14 -16.56
CA GLY A 212 5.99 13.16 -15.50
C GLY A 212 6.04 13.74 -14.09
N SER A 213 5.73 15.02 -13.91
CA SER A 213 5.61 15.62 -12.57
C SER A 213 4.57 14.92 -11.72
N ASN A 214 4.92 14.67 -10.47
CA ASN A 214 4.06 13.97 -9.53
C ASN A 214 4.41 14.32 -8.09
N PHE A 215 3.51 13.99 -7.18
CA PHE A 215 3.80 14.00 -5.76
C PHE A 215 3.05 12.88 -5.02
N ASN A 216 3.60 12.49 -3.88
CA ASN A 216 2.95 11.61 -2.93
C ASN A 216 2.70 12.36 -1.62
N VAL A 217 1.56 12.08 -1.00
CA VAL A 217 1.25 12.49 0.36
C VAL A 217 0.99 11.24 1.18
N THR A 218 1.66 11.15 2.33
CA THR A 218 1.51 10.05 3.28
C THR A 218 0.65 10.53 4.44
N PHE A 219 -0.39 9.77 4.76
CA PHE A 219 -1.23 9.97 5.93
C PHE A 219 -1.02 8.81 6.89
N THR A 220 -0.76 9.10 8.15
CA THR A 220 -0.74 8.13 9.24
C THR A 220 -1.91 8.43 10.15
N ASN A 221 -2.77 7.43 10.39
CA ASN A 221 -4.02 7.56 11.14
C ASN A 221 -4.86 8.75 10.65
N ASP A 222 -5.07 8.80 9.33
CA ASP A 222 -5.84 9.83 8.61
C ASP A 222 -5.28 11.26 8.67
N ALA A 223 -4.09 11.46 9.23
CA ALA A 223 -3.42 12.75 9.33
C ALA A 223 -2.19 12.81 8.43
N LEU A 224 -2.02 13.89 7.67
CA LEU A 224 -0.84 14.12 6.84
C LEU A 224 0.41 14.05 7.71
N SER A 225 1.38 13.24 7.29
CA SER A 225 2.59 12.91 8.05
C SER A 225 3.85 12.92 7.20
N GLY A 226 3.72 13.04 5.88
CA GLY A 226 4.84 13.09 4.96
C GLY A 226 4.40 13.50 3.56
N LYS A 227 5.34 14.06 2.81
CA LYS A 227 5.14 14.44 1.41
C LYS A 227 6.44 14.33 0.63
N THR A 228 6.36 13.87 -0.61
CA THR A 228 7.49 13.83 -1.56
C THR A 228 7.01 14.26 -2.94
N GLN A 229 7.89 14.88 -3.73
CA GLN A 229 7.54 15.32 -5.09
C GLN A 229 8.67 15.04 -6.07
N SER A 230 8.33 15.04 -7.35
CA SER A 230 9.28 15.05 -8.46
C SER A 230 8.84 16.04 -9.54
N ASN A 231 9.77 16.87 -9.99
CA ASN A 231 9.65 17.79 -11.14
C ASN A 231 8.55 18.86 -11.06
N MET A 232 7.97 19.11 -9.87
CA MET A 232 6.94 20.12 -9.68
C MET A 232 7.47 21.56 -9.86
N LYS A 233 6.60 22.47 -10.32
CA LYS A 233 6.86 23.91 -10.52
C LYS A 233 5.78 24.79 -9.89
#